data_AF-A0A537RCL8-F1
#
_entry.id   AF-A0A537RCL8-F1
#
_cell.length_a   1.000
_cell.length_b   1.000
_cell.length_c   1.000
_cell.angle_alpha   90.00
_cell.angle_beta   90.00
_cell.angle_gamma   90.00
#
_symmetry.space_group_name_H-M   'P 1'
#
loop_
_entity.id
_entity.type
_entity.pdbx_description
1 polymer ?
#
loop_
_entity_poly.entity_id
_entity_poly.type
_entity_poly.pdbx_seq_one_letter_code
_entity_poly.pdbx_strand_id
1 'polypeptide(L)'
;AARQIAERRITAEALVTAYLDRIAAREAVVGAWQYLDREQALATARQRDAEAPRGPLHGVPIAVKDLIDTVDMPTAYGSAIYRGHRPDADASCVALARAAGAVVLGKTVTTEFATFTPGKTANPRNPAHTPGGSSSGSAAAVADGMAPLAFGTQTAGSVIRPGAYCGCVAYKPSFGLINRAGVKPLADSLDT
;
A
#
# COMPACT_ATOMS: atom_id res chain seq x y z
N ALA A 1 -1.43 -2.57 16.87
CA ALA A 1 -0.14 -1.93 16.57
C ALA A 1 -0.03 -0.55 17.23
N ALA A 2 -0.62 0.53 16.70
CA ALA A 2 -0.40 1.90 17.20
C ALA A 2 -0.54 2.06 18.73
N ARG A 3 -1.62 1.53 19.33
CA ARG A 3 -1.79 1.53 20.81
C ARG A 3 -0.65 0.82 21.55
N GLN A 4 -0.20 -0.34 21.05
CA GLN A 4 0.91 -1.08 21.66
C GLN A 4 2.24 -0.32 21.55
N ILE A 5 2.46 0.41 20.44
CA ILE A 5 3.63 1.28 20.26
C ILE A 5 3.57 2.47 21.22
N ALA A 6 2.41 3.13 21.32
CA ALA A 6 2.20 4.25 22.24
C ALA A 6 2.42 3.85 23.72
N GLU A 7 2.01 2.63 24.08
CA GLU A 7 2.24 2.03 25.41
C GLU A 7 3.64 1.41 25.56
N ARG A 8 4.53 1.54 24.56
CA ARG A 8 5.90 0.97 24.53
C ARG A 8 5.98 -0.54 24.77
N ARG A 9 4.91 -1.28 24.43
CA ARG A 9 4.87 -2.75 24.50
C ARG A 9 5.60 -3.41 23.33
N ILE A 10 5.65 -2.73 22.20
CA ILE A 10 6.45 -3.08 21.01
C ILE A 10 7.04 -1.78 20.44
N THR A 11 8.08 -1.90 19.61
CA THR A 11 8.62 -0.78 18.83
C THR A 11 8.10 -0.80 17.39
N ALA A 12 8.04 0.37 16.75
CA ALA A 12 7.76 0.52 15.34
C ALA A 12 8.83 -0.19 14.50
N GLU A 13 10.11 -0.09 14.87
CA GLU A 13 11.20 -0.80 14.18
C GLU A 13 10.99 -2.32 14.20
N ALA A 14 10.64 -2.91 15.36
CA ALA A 14 10.40 -4.34 15.46
C ALA A 14 9.18 -4.77 14.63
N LEU A 15 8.11 -3.98 14.64
CA LEU A 15 6.91 -4.25 13.84
C LEU A 15 7.22 -4.19 12.34
N VAL A 16 7.91 -3.14 11.89
CA VAL A 16 8.29 -2.94 10.49
C VAL A 16 9.25 -4.04 10.02
N THR A 17 10.22 -4.43 10.87
CA THR A 17 11.12 -5.55 10.59
C THR A 17 10.35 -6.85 10.35
N ALA A 18 9.38 -7.17 11.21
CA ALA A 18 8.59 -8.39 11.05
C ALA A 18 7.81 -8.44 9.71
N TYR A 19 7.28 -7.31 9.26
CA TYR A 19 6.62 -7.23 7.95
C TYR A 19 7.61 -7.33 6.79
N LEU A 20 8.77 -6.67 6.88
CA LEU A 20 9.82 -6.78 5.85
C LEU A 20 10.37 -8.20 5.73
N ASP A 21 10.47 -8.94 6.83
CA ASP A 21 10.91 -10.33 6.82
C ASP A 21 9.84 -11.25 6.20
N ARG A 22 8.55 -10.97 6.45
CA ARG A 22 7.44 -11.64 5.76
C ARG A 22 7.47 -11.38 4.25
N ILE A 23 7.74 -10.13 3.85
CA ILE A 23 7.89 -9.76 2.44
C ILE A 23 9.05 -10.54 1.81
N ALA A 24 10.23 -10.56 2.44
CA ALA A 24 11.39 -11.27 1.94
C ALA A 24 11.12 -12.77 1.73
N ALA A 25 10.37 -13.40 2.64
CA ALA A 25 10.04 -14.82 2.55
C ALA A 25 8.99 -15.17 1.48
N ARG A 26 8.17 -14.21 1.03
CA ARG A 26 6.95 -14.50 0.26
C ARG A 26 6.86 -13.78 -1.08
N GLU A 27 7.61 -12.70 -1.29
CA GLU A 27 7.46 -11.86 -2.48
C GLU A 27 7.83 -12.58 -3.78
N ALA A 28 8.79 -13.51 -3.74
CA ALA A 28 9.12 -14.33 -4.91
C ALA A 28 7.94 -15.19 -5.41
N VAL A 29 6.96 -15.48 -4.56
CA VAL A 29 5.76 -16.25 -4.90
C VAL A 29 4.55 -15.34 -5.15
N VAL A 30 4.37 -14.30 -4.35
CA VAL A 30 3.17 -13.44 -4.40
C VAL A 30 3.31 -12.31 -5.40
N GLY A 31 4.48 -11.69 -5.53
CA GLY A 31 4.72 -10.58 -6.47
C GLY A 31 3.86 -9.34 -6.16
N ALA A 32 3.65 -9.00 -4.89
CA ALA A 32 2.76 -7.92 -4.46
C ALA A 32 3.37 -6.51 -4.60
N TRP A 33 4.71 -6.39 -4.66
CA TRP A 33 5.41 -5.11 -4.56
C TRP A 33 6.03 -4.68 -5.89
N GLN A 34 5.75 -3.44 -6.29
CA GLN A 34 6.36 -2.78 -7.43
C GLN A 34 7.65 -2.05 -7.03
N TYR A 35 7.66 -1.47 -5.84
CA TYR A 35 8.82 -0.82 -5.23
C TYR A 35 8.80 -1.07 -3.72
N LEU A 36 9.97 -1.31 -3.13
CA LEU A 36 10.14 -1.49 -1.69
C LEU A 36 11.50 -0.93 -1.30
N ASP A 37 11.54 -0.12 -0.23
CA ASP A 37 12.79 0.40 0.33
C ASP A 37 12.91 -0.02 1.80
N ARG A 38 13.67 -1.09 2.03
CA ARG A 38 13.85 -1.67 3.38
C ARG A 38 14.53 -0.68 4.31
N GLU A 39 15.55 0.02 3.83
CA GLU A 39 16.38 0.90 4.66
C GLU A 39 15.61 2.15 5.06
N GLN A 40 14.91 2.77 4.10
CA GLN A 40 14.07 3.94 4.36
C GLN A 40 12.91 3.61 5.31
N ALA A 41 12.26 2.45 5.14
CA ALA A 41 11.18 2.01 6.03
C ALA A 41 11.69 1.83 7.47
N LEU A 42 12.84 1.18 7.67
CA LEU A 42 13.44 0.99 8.99
C LEU A 42 13.92 2.30 9.61
N ALA A 43 14.53 3.19 8.82
CA ALA A 43 14.93 4.51 9.29
C ALA A 43 13.72 5.33 9.77
N THR A 44 12.62 5.31 9.01
CA THR A 44 11.37 5.96 9.40
C THR A 44 10.78 5.34 10.66
N ALA A 45 10.83 4.00 10.80
CA ALA A 45 10.33 3.30 11.97
C ALA A 45 11.11 3.68 13.24
N ARG A 46 12.45 3.70 13.18
CA ARG A 46 13.30 4.19 14.28
C ARG A 46 13.02 5.63 14.65
N GLN A 47 12.75 6.48 13.66
CA GLN A 47 12.36 7.86 13.91
C GLN A 47 11.01 7.91 14.66
N ARG A 48 10.04 7.06 14.30
CA ARG A 48 8.76 6.99 15.02
C ARG A 48 8.95 6.54 16.47
N ASP A 49 9.84 5.58 16.74
CA ASP A 49 10.16 5.14 18.11
C ASP A 49 10.76 6.26 18.99
N ALA A 50 11.47 7.22 18.39
CA ALA A 50 12.07 8.35 19.08
C ALA A 50 11.10 9.53 19.32
N GLU A 51 9.88 9.48 18.77
CA GLU A 51 8.92 10.58 18.81
C GLU A 51 7.74 10.29 19.75
N ALA A 52 7.03 11.33 20.15
CA ALA A 52 5.73 11.15 20.78
C ALA A 52 4.70 10.59 19.77
N PRO A 53 3.75 9.74 20.20
CA PRO A 53 2.70 9.23 19.33
C PRO A 53 1.93 10.35 18.64
N ARG A 54 1.94 10.35 17.30
CA ARG A 54 1.34 11.41 16.48
C ARG A 54 -0.15 11.20 16.18
N GLY A 55 -0.63 9.97 16.25
CA GLY A 55 -1.99 9.65 15.83
C GLY A 55 -2.27 8.16 15.68
N PRO A 56 -3.41 7.79 15.07
CA PRO A 56 -3.90 6.41 15.02
C PRO A 56 -3.04 5.45 14.19
N LEU A 57 -2.10 5.97 13.39
CA LEU A 57 -1.18 5.18 12.57
C LEU A 57 0.27 5.29 13.03
N HIS A 58 0.54 5.86 14.20
CA HIS A 58 1.91 6.08 14.64
C HIS A 58 2.70 4.76 14.71
N GLY A 59 3.77 4.70 13.90
CA GLY A 59 4.67 3.55 13.76
C GLY A 59 4.06 2.35 13.01
N VAL A 60 2.84 2.47 12.46
CA VAL A 60 2.17 1.39 11.73
C VAL A 60 2.63 1.36 10.28
N PRO A 61 3.15 0.23 9.76
CA PRO A 61 3.48 0.11 8.35
C PRO A 61 2.24 0.07 7.46
N ILE A 62 2.30 0.75 6.32
CA ILE A 62 1.26 0.72 5.29
C ILE A 62 1.86 0.47 3.90
N ALA A 63 1.08 -0.17 3.03
CA ALA A 63 1.42 -0.33 1.62
C ALA A 63 0.59 0.63 0.76
N VAL A 64 1.14 1.15 -0.34
CA VAL A 64 0.47 2.14 -1.19
C VAL A 64 0.40 1.65 -2.62
N LYS A 65 -0.79 1.55 -3.22
CA LYS A 65 -0.93 1.18 -4.64
C LYS A 65 -0.09 2.08 -5.54
N ASP A 66 0.58 1.51 -6.53
CA ASP A 66 1.34 2.22 -7.57
C ASP A 66 0.43 2.97 -8.57
N LEU A 67 -0.63 3.59 -8.05
CA LEU A 67 -1.50 4.55 -8.72
C LEU A 67 -1.63 5.86 -7.91
N ILE A 68 -1.05 5.85 -6.71
CA ILE A 68 -1.15 6.87 -5.67
C ILE A 68 0.26 7.44 -5.49
N ASP A 69 0.40 8.74 -5.69
CA ASP A 69 1.69 9.43 -5.69
C ASP A 69 2.32 9.45 -4.29
N THR A 70 3.65 9.36 -4.29
CA THR A 70 4.52 9.42 -3.12
C THR A 70 5.74 10.25 -3.50
N VAL A 71 6.08 11.28 -2.73
CA VAL A 71 7.19 12.20 -3.09
C VAL A 71 8.56 11.53 -3.03
N ASP A 72 8.72 10.53 -2.16
CA ASP A 72 9.99 9.88 -1.84
C ASP A 72 10.19 8.53 -2.56
N MET A 73 9.22 8.08 -3.36
CA MET A 73 9.26 6.79 -4.07
C MET A 73 8.76 6.94 -5.51
N PRO A 74 9.24 6.13 -6.47
CA PRO A 74 8.72 6.17 -7.83
C PRO A 74 7.23 5.81 -7.86
N THR A 75 6.48 6.39 -8.80
CA THR A 75 5.11 5.99 -9.09
C THR A 75 4.94 5.76 -10.59
N ALA A 76 4.74 4.51 -11.00
CA ALA A 76 4.78 4.11 -12.41
C ALA A 76 3.39 3.84 -13.00
N TYR A 77 2.32 3.93 -12.22
CA TYR A 77 0.94 3.72 -12.68
C TYR A 77 0.71 2.34 -13.34
N GLY A 78 1.55 1.36 -12.99
CA GLY A 78 1.57 0.05 -13.65
C GLY A 78 1.96 0.07 -15.13
N SER A 79 2.54 1.17 -15.64
CA SER A 79 2.88 1.35 -17.06
C SER A 79 4.36 1.64 -17.27
N ALA A 80 4.93 1.08 -18.35
CA ALA A 80 6.31 1.33 -18.72
C ALA A 80 6.58 2.79 -19.14
N ILE A 81 5.53 3.53 -19.55
CA ILE A 81 5.62 4.95 -19.94
C ILE A 81 6.12 5.83 -18.77
N TYR A 82 5.82 5.43 -17.54
CA TYR A 82 6.17 6.15 -16.32
C TYR A 82 7.34 5.50 -15.57
N ARG A 83 8.16 4.69 -16.25
CA ARG A 83 9.35 4.10 -15.64
C ARG A 83 10.26 5.19 -15.08
N GLY A 84 10.50 5.14 -13.76
CA GLY A 84 11.35 6.11 -13.07
C GLY A 84 10.69 7.45 -12.76
N HIS A 85 9.39 7.62 -13.04
CA HIS A 85 8.66 8.82 -12.63
C HIS A 85 8.68 8.99 -11.11
N ARG A 86 9.13 10.16 -10.66
CA ARG A 86 9.08 10.61 -9.27
C ARG A 86 8.07 11.76 -9.15
N PRO A 87 6.95 11.57 -8.44
CA PRO A 87 6.03 12.66 -8.15
C PRO A 87 6.68 13.76 -7.28
N ASP A 88 6.24 15.00 -7.46
CA ASP A 88 6.74 16.15 -6.68
C ASP A 88 6.08 16.26 -5.29
N ALA A 89 5.00 15.51 -5.05
CA ALA A 89 4.24 15.54 -3.81
C ALA A 89 3.59 14.19 -3.49
N ASP A 90 3.28 13.99 -2.21
CA ASP A 90 2.43 12.90 -1.77
C ASP A 90 0.97 13.12 -2.20
N ALA A 91 0.27 12.03 -2.53
CA ALA A 91 -1.18 12.06 -2.61
C ALA A 91 -1.81 12.41 -1.26
N SER A 92 -3.01 12.99 -1.27
CA SER A 92 -3.71 13.43 -0.05
C SER A 92 -3.79 12.35 1.04
N CYS A 93 -4.11 11.10 0.66
CA CYS A 93 -4.21 9.99 1.61
C CYS A 93 -2.84 9.58 2.20
N VAL A 94 -1.76 9.67 1.41
CA VAL A 94 -0.39 9.38 1.86
C VAL A 94 0.08 10.46 2.83
N ALA A 95 -0.12 11.73 2.48
CA ALA A 95 0.23 12.86 3.34
C ALA A 95 -0.48 12.77 4.70
N LEU A 96 -1.79 12.48 4.70
CA LEU A 96 -2.57 12.29 5.94
C LEU A 96 -2.07 11.08 6.75
N ALA A 97 -1.74 9.96 6.10
CA ALA A 97 -1.22 8.79 6.79
C ALA A 97 0.14 9.08 7.45
N ARG A 98 1.04 9.77 6.75
CA ARG A 98 2.34 10.20 7.30
C ARG A 98 2.18 11.18 8.45
N ALA A 99 1.25 12.14 8.33
CA ALA A 99 0.93 13.07 9.41
C ALA A 99 0.43 12.32 10.66
N ALA A 100 -0.37 11.26 10.48
CA ALA A 100 -0.80 10.35 11.55
C ALA A 100 0.30 9.40 12.06
N GLY A 101 1.52 9.50 11.51
CA GLY A 101 2.71 8.76 11.94
C GLY A 101 2.93 7.41 11.27
N ALA A 102 2.25 7.11 10.16
CA ALA A 102 2.44 5.87 9.42
C ALA A 102 3.86 5.73 8.84
N VAL A 103 4.29 4.49 8.65
CA VAL A 103 5.52 4.13 7.92
C VAL A 103 5.10 3.57 6.56
N VAL A 104 5.38 4.29 5.46
CA VAL A 104 5.09 3.79 4.11
C VAL A 104 6.17 2.77 3.74
N LEU A 105 5.79 1.52 3.53
CA LEU A 105 6.74 0.44 3.19
C LEU A 105 7.22 0.52 1.74
N GLY A 106 6.32 0.87 0.82
CA GLY A 106 6.59 0.79 -0.61
C GLY A 106 5.34 0.88 -1.46
N LYS A 107 5.52 0.63 -2.76
CA LYS A 107 4.48 0.68 -3.77
C LYS A 107 4.01 -0.71 -4.15
N THR A 108 2.72 -0.98 -4.08
CA THR A 108 2.14 -2.26 -4.46
C THR A 108 1.74 -2.27 -5.93
N VAL A 109 1.79 -3.46 -6.53
CA VAL A 109 1.42 -3.66 -7.94
C VAL A 109 -0.03 -3.27 -8.19
N THR A 110 -0.26 -2.62 -9.33
CA THR A 110 -1.58 -2.33 -9.91
C THR A 110 -1.68 -2.96 -11.30
N THR A 111 -2.90 -3.09 -11.82
CA THR A 111 -3.07 -3.19 -13.29
C THR A 111 -2.71 -1.86 -13.93
N GLU A 112 -2.27 -1.89 -15.19
CA GLU A 112 -1.85 -0.69 -15.92
C GLU A 112 -2.97 0.36 -15.97
N PHE A 113 -2.68 1.57 -15.46
CA PHE A 113 -3.64 2.68 -15.32
C PHE A 113 -4.96 2.28 -14.65
N ALA A 114 -4.93 1.29 -13.75
CA ALA A 114 -6.11 0.71 -13.11
C ALA A 114 -7.13 0.05 -14.06
N THR A 115 -6.72 -0.30 -15.28
CA THR A 115 -7.54 -0.94 -16.30
C THR A 115 -7.42 -2.48 -16.27
N PHE A 116 -7.31 -3.13 -17.43
CA PHE A 116 -7.48 -4.58 -17.60
C PHE A 116 -6.17 -5.36 -17.64
N THR A 117 -5.03 -4.73 -18.00
CA THR A 117 -3.74 -5.43 -18.12
C THR A 117 -3.22 -5.85 -16.75
N PRO A 118 -3.15 -7.16 -16.45
CA PRO A 118 -2.72 -7.64 -15.13
C PRO A 118 -1.24 -7.34 -14.87
N GLY A 119 -0.91 -7.07 -13.61
CA GLY A 119 0.47 -7.05 -13.14
C GLY A 119 0.98 -8.45 -12.76
N LYS A 120 2.21 -8.51 -12.23
CA LYS A 120 2.89 -9.78 -11.85
C LYS A 120 2.31 -10.51 -10.63
N THR A 121 1.36 -9.90 -9.91
CA THR A 121 0.89 -10.42 -8.61
C THR A 121 0.04 -11.68 -8.78
N ALA A 122 0.32 -12.68 -7.95
CA ALA A 122 -0.46 -13.91 -7.83
C ALA A 122 -1.34 -13.89 -6.58
N ASN A 123 -2.38 -14.74 -6.53
CA ASN A 123 -3.21 -14.89 -5.34
C ASN A 123 -2.42 -15.61 -4.23
N PRO A 124 -2.31 -15.05 -3.01
CA PRO A 124 -1.50 -15.64 -1.94
C PRO A 124 -2.03 -16.99 -1.43
N ARG A 125 -3.32 -17.29 -1.65
CA ARG A 125 -3.91 -18.61 -1.30
C ARG A 125 -3.59 -19.69 -2.33
N ASN A 126 -3.44 -19.32 -3.60
CA ASN A 126 -3.07 -20.22 -4.68
C ASN A 126 -2.33 -19.42 -5.79
N PRO A 127 -0.99 -19.55 -5.90
CA PRO A 127 -0.21 -18.78 -6.87
C PRO A 127 -0.57 -19.02 -8.35
N ALA A 128 -1.31 -20.08 -8.67
CA ALA A 128 -1.81 -20.31 -10.03
C ALA A 128 -3.07 -19.48 -10.37
N HIS A 129 -3.60 -18.70 -9.42
CA HIS A 129 -4.84 -17.93 -9.57
C HIS A 129 -4.59 -16.42 -9.50
N THR A 130 -5.52 -15.66 -10.10
CA THR A 130 -5.49 -14.20 -10.04
C THR A 130 -5.82 -13.67 -8.63
N PRO A 131 -5.12 -12.63 -8.15
CA PRO A 131 -5.51 -11.89 -6.95
C PRO A 131 -6.69 -10.94 -7.20
N GLY A 132 -7.18 -10.85 -8.44
CA GLY A 132 -8.10 -9.80 -8.88
C GLY A 132 -7.36 -8.51 -9.21
N GLY A 133 -8.10 -7.43 -9.47
CA GLY A 133 -7.52 -6.12 -9.79
C GLY A 133 -8.58 -5.02 -9.81
N SER A 134 -8.20 -3.75 -9.91
CA SER A 134 -6.84 -3.28 -10.21
C SER A 134 -5.90 -3.12 -9.01
N SER A 135 -6.38 -3.15 -7.77
CA SER A 135 -5.52 -3.06 -6.57
C SER A 135 -4.97 -4.43 -6.16
N SER A 136 -4.37 -5.15 -7.12
CA SER A 136 -3.92 -6.54 -6.97
C SER A 136 -2.88 -6.71 -5.87
N GLY A 137 -1.81 -5.93 -5.92
CA GLY A 137 -0.72 -5.98 -4.95
C GLY A 137 -1.17 -5.57 -3.55
N SER A 138 -2.05 -4.57 -3.44
CA SER A 138 -2.58 -4.13 -2.14
C SER A 138 -3.35 -5.24 -1.42
N ALA A 139 -4.26 -5.93 -2.12
CA ALA A 139 -5.03 -7.02 -1.52
C ALA A 139 -4.13 -8.23 -1.21
N ALA A 140 -3.24 -8.60 -2.12
CA ALA A 140 -2.33 -9.72 -1.92
C ALA A 140 -1.35 -9.48 -0.76
N ALA A 141 -0.79 -8.28 -0.63
CA ALA A 141 0.10 -7.91 0.48
C ALA A 141 -0.62 -8.00 1.83
N VAL A 142 -1.86 -7.52 1.94
CA VAL A 142 -2.64 -7.62 3.18
C VAL A 142 -3.00 -9.08 3.48
N ALA A 143 -3.52 -9.81 2.49
CA ALA A 143 -3.95 -11.20 2.67
C ALA A 143 -2.79 -12.16 3.00
N ASP A 144 -1.58 -11.90 2.50
CA ASP A 144 -0.39 -12.69 2.82
C ASP A 144 0.31 -12.25 4.11
N GLY A 145 -0.18 -11.21 4.78
CA GLY A 145 0.41 -10.67 6.01
C GLY A 145 1.70 -9.86 5.80
N MET A 146 1.95 -9.39 4.57
CA MET A 146 3.09 -8.53 4.23
C MET A 146 2.89 -7.07 4.65
N ALA A 147 1.64 -6.65 4.86
CA ALA A 147 1.30 -5.37 5.45
C ALA A 147 -0.01 -5.50 6.26
N PRO A 148 -0.22 -4.75 7.35
CA PRO A 148 -1.48 -4.76 8.09
C PRO A 148 -2.59 -4.00 7.36
N LEU A 149 -2.22 -3.03 6.52
CA LEU A 149 -3.11 -2.12 5.81
C LEU A 149 -2.47 -1.72 4.49
N ALA A 150 -3.28 -1.59 3.45
CA ALA A 150 -2.86 -1.06 2.16
C ALA A 150 -3.89 -0.09 1.59
N PHE A 151 -3.42 0.96 0.93
CA PHE A 151 -4.27 1.78 0.07
C PHE A 151 -4.45 1.13 -1.29
N GLY A 152 -5.65 1.27 -1.83
CA GLY A 152 -6.02 0.91 -3.19
C GLY A 152 -6.91 2.00 -3.78
N THR A 153 -7.32 1.81 -5.03
CA THR A 153 -8.26 2.73 -5.71
C THR A 153 -9.36 1.91 -6.37
N GLN A 154 -10.58 2.47 -6.39
CA GLN A 154 -11.73 1.79 -6.94
C GLN A 154 -12.55 2.65 -7.89
N THR A 155 -12.64 2.17 -9.13
CA THR A 155 -13.57 2.68 -10.16
C THR A 155 -14.83 1.80 -10.24
N ALA A 156 -14.66 0.50 -10.52
CA ALA A 156 -15.76 -0.45 -10.76
C ALA A 156 -15.59 -1.76 -9.97
N GLY A 157 -15.03 -1.69 -8.76
CA GLY A 157 -14.76 -2.85 -7.90
C GLY A 157 -13.29 -3.12 -7.61
N SER A 158 -12.38 -2.25 -8.05
CA SER A 158 -10.92 -2.46 -7.99
C SER A 158 -10.29 -2.52 -6.60
N VAL A 159 -11.05 -2.37 -5.52
CA VAL A 159 -10.64 -2.66 -4.13
C VAL A 159 -11.38 -3.88 -3.58
N ILE A 160 -12.71 -3.90 -3.69
CA ILE A 160 -13.52 -4.97 -3.10
C ILE A 160 -13.36 -6.32 -3.82
N ARG A 161 -13.18 -6.34 -5.15
CA ARG A 161 -12.97 -7.56 -5.94
C ARG A 161 -11.64 -8.24 -5.57
N PRO A 162 -10.48 -7.57 -5.61
CA PRO A 162 -9.25 -8.22 -5.19
C PRO A 162 -9.25 -8.58 -3.69
N GLY A 163 -9.91 -7.79 -2.84
CA GLY A 163 -10.14 -8.15 -1.44
C GLY A 163 -10.90 -9.46 -1.27
N ALA A 164 -12.00 -9.64 -2.00
CA ALA A 164 -12.77 -10.88 -2.00
C ALA A 164 -11.95 -12.07 -2.52
N TYR A 165 -11.17 -11.89 -3.59
CA TYR A 165 -10.38 -12.97 -4.20
C TYR A 165 -9.23 -13.42 -3.29
N CYS A 166 -8.55 -12.49 -2.62
CA CYS A 166 -7.46 -12.81 -1.69
C CYS A 166 -7.97 -13.21 -0.30
N GLY A 167 -9.24 -12.90 0.00
CA GLY A 167 -9.89 -13.21 1.27
C GLY A 167 -9.45 -12.28 2.40
N CYS A 168 -9.37 -10.98 2.13
CA CYS A 168 -9.12 -9.93 3.11
C CYS A 168 -10.26 -8.89 3.11
N VAL A 169 -10.40 -8.16 4.22
CA VAL A 169 -11.36 -7.06 4.30
C VAL A 169 -10.95 -5.95 3.33
N ALA A 170 -11.90 -5.49 2.54
CA ALA A 170 -11.72 -4.40 1.60
C ALA A 170 -12.93 -3.48 1.65
N TYR A 171 -12.69 -2.18 1.64
CA TYR A 171 -13.72 -1.17 1.84
C TYR A 171 -13.54 -0.05 0.81
N LYS A 172 -14.63 0.30 0.12
CA LYS A 172 -14.73 1.52 -0.67
C LYS A 172 -15.71 2.46 0.04
N PRO A 173 -15.29 3.65 0.48
CA PRO A 173 -16.20 4.61 1.10
C PRO A 173 -17.20 5.20 0.10
N SER A 174 -18.13 6.01 0.59
CA SER A 174 -18.99 6.84 -0.26
C SER A 174 -18.16 7.69 -1.22
N PHE A 175 -18.64 7.82 -2.45
CA PHE A 175 -17.99 8.66 -3.46
C PHE A 175 -17.84 10.10 -2.95
N GLY A 176 -16.68 10.71 -3.18
CA GLY A 176 -16.36 12.06 -2.71
C GLY A 176 -15.90 12.17 -1.26
N LEU A 177 -15.90 11.08 -0.46
CA LEU A 177 -15.44 11.14 0.93
C LEU A 177 -13.92 11.37 1.04
N ILE A 178 -13.14 10.78 0.14
CA ILE A 178 -11.67 10.87 0.14
C ILE A 178 -11.24 11.84 -0.95
N ASN A 179 -10.35 12.78 -0.60
CA ASN A 179 -9.68 13.65 -1.56
C ASN A 179 -8.72 12.83 -2.44
N ARG A 180 -8.87 12.93 -3.77
CA ARG A 180 -8.13 12.14 -4.76
C ARG A 180 -6.90 12.85 -5.35
N ALA A 181 -6.52 14.03 -4.83
CA ALA A 181 -5.32 14.71 -5.32
C ALA A 181 -4.07 13.81 -5.16
N GLY A 182 -3.25 13.76 -6.21
CA GLY A 182 -2.10 12.84 -6.33
C GLY A 182 -2.49 11.38 -6.62
N VAL A 183 -3.72 11.10 -7.03
CA VAL A 183 -4.10 9.78 -7.55
C VAL A 183 -4.29 9.89 -9.06
N LYS A 184 -3.66 8.99 -9.83
CA LYS A 184 -3.84 8.97 -11.30
C LYS A 184 -5.29 8.58 -11.62
N PRO A 185 -6.07 9.45 -12.28
CA PRO A 185 -7.47 9.18 -12.55
C PRO A 185 -7.62 8.13 -13.66
N LEU A 186 -8.65 7.30 -13.52
CA LEU A 186 -9.19 6.43 -14.57
C LEU A 186 -10.56 6.96 -15.05
N ALA A 187 -11.47 7.24 -14.12
CA ALA A 187 -12.77 7.84 -14.41
C ALA A 187 -13.25 8.71 -13.24
N ASP A 188 -13.21 10.03 -13.42
CA ASP A 188 -13.47 11.01 -12.35
C ASP A 188 -14.84 10.88 -11.68
N SER A 189 -15.86 10.40 -12.37
CA SER A 189 -17.20 10.21 -11.81
C SER A 189 -17.36 8.94 -10.97
N LEU A 190 -16.35 8.07 -10.96
CA LEU A 190 -16.41 6.74 -10.32
C LEU A 190 -15.28 6.51 -9.32
N ASP A 191 -14.09 7.06 -9.59
CA ASP A 191 -12.90 6.78 -8.80
C ASP A 191 -13.08 7.18 -7.33
N THR A 192 -12.69 6.29 -6.43
CA THR A 192 -12.63 6.50 -4.99
C THR A 192 -11.32 5.95 -4.45
#